data_AF-A0AAD5JBA2-F1
#
_entry.id   AF-A0AAD5JBA2-F1
#
_cell.length_a   1.000
_cell.length_b   1.000
_cell.length_c   1.000
_cell.angle_alpha   90.00
_cell.angle_beta   90.00
_cell.angle_gamma   90.00
#
_symmetry.space_group_name_H-M   'P 1'
#
loop_
_entity.id
_entity.type
_entity.pdbx_description
1 polymer ?
#
loop_
_entity_poly.entity_id
_entity_poly.type
_entity_poly.pdbx_seq_one_letter_code
_entity_poly.pdbx_strand_id
1 'polypeptide(L)'
;MNTKKGDVCLSTDLNIKFSAASTCVQSIVWKLDNFDESLGQWFVTTGGVEGNPGHETVSNWFKIEKFDGDYKLLFACDICRVVCRDIGIYIDQAGTRCLALSDTPFKVMFKEA
;
A
#
# COMPACT_ATOMS: atom_id res chain seq x y z
N MET A 1 13.02 0.19 -19.39
CA MET A 1 11.71 0.54 -19.99
C MET A 1 11.57 2.05 -19.94
N ASN A 2 11.15 2.68 -21.04
CA ASN A 2 10.96 4.13 -21.09
C ASN A 2 9.59 4.47 -20.53
N THR A 3 9.51 4.77 -19.23
CA THR A 3 8.30 5.26 -18.58
C THR A 3 8.02 6.68 -19.08
N LYS A 4 6.91 6.87 -19.79
CA LYS A 4 6.40 8.23 -20.02
C LYS A 4 5.89 8.77 -18.69
N LYS A 5 6.23 10.02 -18.38
CA LYS A 5 5.75 10.70 -17.17
C LYS A 5 4.21 10.76 -17.22
N GLY A 6 3.55 10.01 -16.35
CA GLY A 6 2.08 9.97 -16.24
C GLY A 6 1.46 8.56 -16.29
N ASP A 7 2.18 7.57 -16.81
CA ASP A 7 1.67 6.20 -16.85
C ASP A 7 1.91 5.48 -15.51
N VAL A 8 0.87 4.82 -14.98
CA VAL A 8 1.01 3.90 -13.83
C VAL A 8 1.43 2.54 -14.36
N CYS A 9 2.65 2.12 -14.02
CA CYS A 9 3.24 0.86 -14.47
C CYS A 9 3.17 -0.22 -13.39
N LEU A 10 3.02 -1.48 -13.83
CA LEU A 10 3.12 -2.65 -12.95
C LEU A 10 4.52 -2.76 -12.36
N SER A 11 4.62 -3.42 -11.20
CA SER A 11 5.89 -3.74 -10.53
C SER A 11 6.78 -2.52 -10.25
N THR A 12 6.21 -1.31 -10.25
CA THR A 12 6.93 -0.06 -10.04
C THR A 12 6.55 0.53 -8.70
N ASP A 13 7.54 0.98 -7.94
CA ASP A 13 7.34 1.67 -6.67
C ASP A 13 6.53 2.95 -6.86
N LEU A 14 5.41 3.05 -6.16
CA LEU A 14 4.53 4.20 -6.19
C LEU A 14 4.01 4.56 -4.80
N ASN A 15 3.72 5.84 -4.59
CA ASN A 15 2.91 6.27 -3.46
C ASN A 15 1.44 6.22 -3.84
N ILE A 16 0.59 5.83 -2.90
CA ILE A 16 -0.88 5.86 -3.03
C ILE A 16 -1.41 6.94 -2.10
N LYS A 17 -2.37 7.75 -2.55
CA LYS A 17 -3.01 8.77 -1.71
C LYS A 17 -4.48 8.93 -2.08
N PHE A 18 -5.29 9.28 -1.09
CA PHE A 18 -6.65 9.74 -1.37
C PHE A 18 -6.65 11.15 -1.97
N SER A 19 -7.73 11.54 -2.64
CA SER A 19 -7.90 12.89 -3.19
C SER A 19 -8.83 13.79 -2.35
N ALA A 20 -9.56 13.21 -1.40
CA ALA A 20 -10.51 13.94 -0.58
C ALA A 20 -9.82 14.68 0.57
N ALA A 21 -10.34 15.85 0.92
CA ALA A 21 -9.92 16.58 2.11
C ALA A 21 -10.27 15.76 3.37
N SER A 22 -9.30 15.64 4.28
CA SER A 22 -9.50 15.03 5.59
C SER A 22 -9.57 16.11 6.67
N THR A 23 -10.32 15.85 7.74
CA THR A 23 -10.27 16.66 8.98
C THR A 23 -9.06 16.31 9.84
N CYS A 24 -8.42 15.17 9.56
CA CYS A 24 -7.17 14.76 10.21
C CYS A 24 -6.00 15.62 9.72
N VAL A 25 -5.10 15.99 10.63
CA VAL A 25 -3.89 16.76 10.32
C VAL A 25 -2.86 15.91 9.56
N GLN A 26 -2.94 14.58 9.71
CA GLN A 26 -2.07 13.64 9.03
C GLN A 26 -2.28 13.65 7.51
N SER A 27 -1.19 13.43 6.79
CA SER A 27 -1.20 13.22 5.33
C SER A 27 -2.18 12.11 4.92
N ILE A 28 -2.79 12.24 3.75
CA ILE A 28 -3.67 11.23 3.13
C ILE A 28 -2.90 10.21 2.26
N VAL A 29 -1.56 10.30 2.27
CA VAL A 29 -0.66 9.33 1.65
C VAL A 29 -0.63 8.06 2.48
N TRP A 30 -0.67 6.92 1.81
CA TRP A 30 -0.63 5.60 2.41
C TRP A 30 0.78 5.29 2.92
N LYS A 31 0.83 4.53 4.02
CA LYS A 31 2.04 3.91 4.55
C LYS A 31 1.71 2.55 5.14
N LEU A 32 2.71 1.68 5.21
CA LEU A 32 2.68 0.54 6.12
C LEU A 32 3.05 1.06 7.52
N ASP A 33 2.15 0.87 8.49
CA ASP A 33 2.39 1.32 9.85
C ASP A 33 3.29 0.35 10.63
N ASN A 34 3.67 0.74 11.84
CA ASN A 34 4.33 -0.17 12.77
C ASN A 34 3.48 -1.42 13.03
N PHE A 35 4.15 -2.53 13.32
CA PHE A 35 3.49 -3.77 13.69
C PHE A 35 2.59 -3.55 14.91
N ASP A 36 1.32 -3.92 14.78
CA ASP A 36 0.40 -3.97 15.90
C ASP A 36 0.59 -5.30 16.64
N GLU A 37 1.29 -5.26 17.78
CA GLU A 37 1.55 -6.44 18.59
C GLU A 37 0.27 -7.08 19.16
N SER A 38 -0.76 -6.29 19.41
CA SER A 38 -2.02 -6.77 19.99
C SER A 38 -2.85 -7.57 18.99
N LEU A 39 -2.74 -7.19 17.71
CA LEU A 39 -3.44 -7.84 16.60
C LEU A 39 -2.54 -8.79 15.80
N GLY A 40 -1.23 -8.78 16.08
CA GLY A 40 -0.24 -9.57 15.37
C GLY A 40 -0.15 -9.21 13.88
N GLN A 41 -0.33 -7.94 13.53
CA GLN A 41 -0.55 -7.53 12.14
C GLN A 41 0.11 -6.20 11.75
N TRP A 42 0.55 -6.11 10.49
CA TRP A 42 1.00 -4.89 9.83
C TRP A 42 -0.14 -4.29 9.01
N PHE A 43 -0.57 -3.08 9.35
CA PHE A 43 -1.67 -2.40 8.66
C PHE A 43 -1.19 -1.36 7.67
N VAL A 44 -1.99 -1.17 6.62
CA VAL A 44 -1.86 0.00 5.75
C VAL A 44 -2.71 1.12 6.34
N THR A 45 -2.07 2.24 6.65
CA THR A 45 -2.69 3.43 7.23
C THR A 45 -2.36 4.66 6.40
N THR A 46 -2.91 5.82 6.76
CA THR A 46 -2.51 7.11 6.19
C THR A 46 -1.47 7.80 7.08
N GLY A 47 -0.95 8.95 6.65
CA GLY A 47 0.11 9.68 7.36
C GLY A 47 1.50 9.44 6.77
N GLY A 48 1.58 8.89 5.57
CA GLY A 48 2.82 8.71 4.83
C GLY A 48 3.38 10.00 4.24
N VAL A 49 4.59 9.89 3.69
CA VAL A 49 5.30 10.96 2.99
C VAL A 49 5.32 10.66 1.49
N GLU A 50 4.94 11.65 0.67
CA GLU A 50 4.98 11.54 -0.78
C GLU A 50 6.41 11.80 -1.31
N GLY A 51 6.90 10.92 -2.18
CA GLY A 51 8.20 11.03 -2.81
C GLY A 51 9.38 10.72 -1.88
N ASN A 52 10.53 11.33 -2.18
CA ASN A 52 11.80 11.14 -1.47
C ASN A 52 12.19 9.66 -1.32
N PRO A 53 12.34 8.89 -2.42
CA PRO A 53 12.67 7.47 -2.34
C PRO A 53 14.01 7.28 -1.63
N GLY A 54 13.98 6.55 -0.52
CA GLY A 54 15.14 6.34 0.33
C GLY A 54 14.78 5.63 1.63
N HIS A 55 15.78 5.45 2.48
CA HIS A 55 15.66 4.66 3.71
C HIS A 55 14.60 5.21 4.69
N GLU A 56 14.32 6.51 4.62
CA GLU A 56 13.34 7.19 5.48
C GLU A 56 11.89 7.01 5.02
N THR A 57 11.67 6.65 3.75
CA THR A 57 10.32 6.59 3.15
C THR A 57 9.91 5.20 2.72
N VAL A 58 10.69 4.16 3.05
CA VAL A 58 10.46 2.77 2.62
C VAL A 58 9.03 2.31 2.89
N SER A 59 8.45 2.67 4.03
CA SER A 59 7.09 2.29 4.41
C SER A 59 5.98 2.91 3.53
N ASN A 60 6.29 3.89 2.68
CA ASN A 60 5.31 4.62 1.86
C ASN A 60 5.20 4.08 0.42
N TRP A 61 5.95 3.02 0.08
CA TRP A 61 6.04 2.50 -1.28
C TRP A 61 5.24 1.21 -1.47
N PHE A 62 4.46 1.19 -2.55
CA PHE A 62 3.60 0.09 -2.93
C PHE A 62 3.85 -0.30 -4.39
N LYS A 63 3.42 -1.50 -4.77
CA LYS A 63 3.41 -1.98 -6.15
C LYS A 63 2.02 -2.47 -6.53
N ILE A 64 1.71 -2.38 -7.81
CA ILE A 64 0.54 -3.00 -8.44
C ILE A 64 1.04 -4.17 -9.28
N GLU A 65 0.43 -5.34 -9.11
CA GLU A 65 0.76 -6.55 -9.86
C GLU A 65 -0.51 -7.16 -10.47
N LYS A 66 -0.35 -7.94 -11.54
CA LYS A 66 -1.47 -8.73 -12.08
C LYS A 66 -1.84 -9.85 -11.11
N PHE A 67 -3.13 -10.10 -10.94
CA PHE A 67 -3.63 -11.18 -10.10
C PHE A 67 -5.02 -11.63 -10.51
N ASP A 68 -5.18 -12.92 -10.81
CA ASP A 68 -6.48 -13.58 -11.07
C ASP A 68 -7.39 -12.80 -12.05
N GLY A 69 -6.82 -12.41 -13.20
CA GLY A 69 -7.52 -11.66 -14.26
C GLY A 69 -7.56 -10.14 -14.04
N ASP A 70 -7.31 -9.65 -12.83
CA ASP A 70 -7.28 -8.23 -12.47
C ASP A 70 -5.92 -7.88 -11.83
N TYR A 71 -5.93 -7.18 -10.69
CA TYR A 71 -4.74 -6.70 -10.00
C TYR A 71 -4.75 -7.03 -8.50
N LYS A 72 -3.57 -6.91 -7.89
CA LYS A 72 -3.38 -6.88 -6.44
C LYS A 72 -2.40 -5.77 -6.06
N LEU A 73 -2.43 -5.38 -4.79
CA LEU A 73 -1.50 -4.42 -4.21
C LEU A 73 -0.47 -5.15 -3.34
N LEU A 74 0.76 -4.66 -3.36
CA LEU A 74 1.85 -5.16 -2.53
C LEU A 74 2.53 -4.01 -1.82
N PHE A 75 3.03 -4.29 -0.63
CA PHE A 75 4.03 -3.45 0.00
C PHE A 75 5.40 -3.69 -0.65
N ALA A 76 6.04 -2.62 -1.10
CA ALA A 76 7.36 -2.67 -1.69
C ALA A 76 8.42 -2.51 -0.59
N CYS A 77 9.27 -3.53 -0.39
CA CYS A 77 10.50 -3.33 0.37
C CYS A 77 11.72 -3.62 -0.50
N ASP A 78 12.18 -2.63 -1.24
CA ASP A 78 13.40 -2.75 -2.06
C ASP A 78 14.69 -2.74 -1.20
N ILE A 79 14.62 -2.30 0.06
CA ILE A 79 15.78 -2.22 0.98
C ILE A 79 15.85 -3.44 1.93
N CYS A 80 14.73 -4.11 2.20
CA CYS A 80 14.70 -5.24 3.11
C CYS A 80 15.23 -6.49 2.38
N ARG A 81 15.98 -7.34 3.08
CA ARG A 81 16.14 -8.76 2.69
C ARG A 81 14.81 -9.55 2.78
N VAL A 82 13.68 -8.87 2.90
CA VAL A 82 12.35 -9.40 3.12
C VAL A 82 11.59 -9.33 1.79
N VAL A 83 10.89 -10.40 1.47
CA VAL A 83 10.07 -10.54 0.27
C VAL A 83 8.97 -9.48 0.28
N CYS A 84 8.70 -8.82 -0.85
CA CYS A 84 7.50 -7.98 -1.03
C CYS A 84 6.26 -8.78 -0.60
N ARG A 85 5.41 -8.19 0.24
CA ARG A 85 4.25 -8.89 0.82
C ARG A 85 2.97 -8.38 0.18
N ASP A 86 2.06 -9.30 -0.09
CA ASP A 86 0.74 -8.99 -0.61
C ASP A 86 -0.09 -8.24 0.44
N ILE A 87 -0.97 -7.36 -0.04
CA ILE A 87 -1.97 -6.68 0.80
C ILE A 87 -3.30 -7.42 0.66
N GLY A 88 -3.86 -7.81 1.80
CA GLY A 88 -5.14 -8.48 1.93
C GLY A 88 -6.13 -7.69 2.80
N ILE A 89 -7.25 -8.35 3.11
CA ILE A 89 -8.28 -7.83 4.03
C ILE A 89 -8.12 -8.48 5.40
N TYR A 90 -8.00 -7.64 6.42
CA TYR A 90 -8.17 -8.00 7.82
C TYR A 90 -9.52 -7.47 8.31
N ILE A 91 -10.27 -8.28 9.06
CA ILE A 91 -11.55 -7.86 9.65
C ILE A 91 -11.32 -7.64 11.14
N ASP A 92 -11.50 -6.41 11.61
CA ASP A 92 -11.35 -6.09 13.02
C ASP A 92 -12.56 -6.59 13.86
N GLN A 93 -12.46 -6.42 15.18
CA GLN A 93 -13.53 -6.82 16.11
C GLN A 93 -14.86 -6.09 15.89
N ALA A 94 -14.82 -4.91 15.29
CA ALA A 94 -16.00 -4.11 14.93
C ALA A 94 -16.57 -4.49 13.54
N GLY A 95 -15.92 -5.39 12.81
CA GLY A 95 -16.30 -5.78 11.45
C GLY A 95 -15.73 -4.86 10.36
N THR A 96 -14.85 -3.92 10.71
CA THR A 96 -14.18 -3.04 9.75
C THR A 96 -13.20 -3.85 8.91
N ARG A 97 -13.23 -3.64 7.59
CA ARG A 97 -12.31 -4.25 6.64
C ARG A 97 -11.09 -3.36 6.48
N CYS A 98 -10.01 -3.70 7.17
CA CYS A 98 -8.72 -3.02 7.10
C CYS A 98 -7.82 -3.66 6.05
N LEU A 99 -6.97 -2.86 5.41
CA LEU A 99 -5.89 -3.36 4.55
C LEU A 99 -4.69 -3.72 5.42
N ALA A 100 -4.13 -4.90 5.20
CA ALA A 100 -3.01 -5.41 5.99
C ALA A 100 -2.13 -6.35 5.16
N LEU A 101 -0.91 -6.62 5.63
CA LEU A 101 -0.09 -7.66 5.01
C LEU A 101 -0.77 -9.03 5.16
N SER A 102 -0.75 -9.81 4.08
CA SER A 102 -1.41 -11.10 4.05
C SER A 102 -0.73 -12.07 3.08
N ASP A 103 -0.86 -13.36 3.33
CA ASP A 103 -0.56 -14.42 2.35
C ASP A 103 -1.69 -14.59 1.32
N THR A 104 -2.86 -13.99 1.60
CA THR A 104 -4.01 -14.00 0.68
C THR A 104 -4.24 -12.59 0.12
N PRO A 105 -3.79 -12.31 -1.10
CA PRO A 105 -3.95 -10.99 -1.72
C PRO A 105 -5.42 -10.64 -1.93
N PHE A 106 -5.75 -9.36 -1.74
CA PHE A 106 -7.05 -8.83 -2.10
C PHE A 106 -7.06 -8.42 -3.58
N LYS A 107 -7.92 -9.07 -4.37
CA LYS A 107 -8.10 -8.72 -5.78
C LYS A 107 -8.80 -7.37 -5.92
N VAL A 108 -8.22 -6.50 -6.73
CA VAL A 108 -8.71 -5.13 -6.97
C VAL A 108 -8.79 -4.83 -8.47
N MET A 109 -9.68 -3.90 -8.81
CA MET A 109 -9.79 -3.28 -10.12
C MET A 109 -9.77 -1.76 -9.96
N PHE A 110 -9.17 -1.06 -10.91
CA PHE A 110 -9.13 0.40 -10.91
C PHE A 110 -10.20 0.93 -11.85
N LYS A 111 -11.06 1.80 -11.33
CA LYS A 111 -12.12 2.48 -12.08
C LYS A 111 -11.86 3.98 -12.00
N GLU A 112 -11.91 4.66 -13.13
CA GLU A 112 -11.91 6.12 -13.16
C GLU A 112 -13.11 6.65 -12.36
N ALA A 113 -12.86 7.62 -11.48
CA ALA A 113 -13.82 8.13 -10.50
C ALA A 113 -14.89 9.03 -11.14
#